data_AF-A0A2P2E737-F1
#
_entry.id   AF-A0A2P2E737-F1
#
_cell.length_a   1.000
_cell.length_b   1.000
_cell.length_c   1.000
_cell.angle_alpha   90.00
_cell.angle_beta   90.00
_cell.angle_gamma   90.00
#
_symmetry.space_group_name_H-M   'P 1'
#
loop_
_entity.id
_entity.type
_entity.pdbx_description
1 polymer ?
#
loop_
_entity_poly.entity_id
_entity_poly.type
_entity_poly.pdbx_seq_one_letter_code
_entity_poly.pdbx_strand_id
1 'polypeptide(L)'
;MDQRRAAFGAGDEATRKVGLASGTKGKADGGMRLPVLSSFALGLALMTPFSAQAASFEDATGRFAALALACVHTEYPNKIAHVLNGPDDARTPSQLTPAFYGCFDHHSSVHGHWLLARLARLYPTASYSPAARAALGKSLTKANLEAELAYMNGPGRASFERPYGLAWMLQLGAELRQWAKQDASIAPWVADYAPLEQRAAGQLKSWLPKLRTPMRVGEHSQTAFALGLARDWAVEAGDTAFIALIDERAMTYFGQDKDCPLRFEPGGEDFVSACLGEADLMRRVLAPKAYARWLRTALPGIPTQARPDWLPVGIVTDRTDGKLAHTDGLNLSRAWMLEGMASGLPATDPRRLALLAAAKAHRDVALPAVTGEHYEGGHWLGTFATYLVTQRGLHPGH
;
A
#
# COMPACT_ATOMS: atom_id res chain seq x y z
N MET A 1 -54.27 -33.31 -5.22
CA MET A 1 -54.28 -32.11 -6.08
C MET A 1 -52.84 -31.64 -6.16
N ASP A 2 -52.06 -32.30 -7.01
CA ASP A 2 -51.69 -31.88 -8.39
C ASP A 2 -50.42 -31.00 -8.32
N GLN A 3 -49.30 -31.26 -9.02
CA GLN A 3 -48.94 -32.30 -9.97
C GLN A 3 -47.41 -32.24 -10.24
N ARG A 4 -46.76 -33.43 -10.30
CA ARG A 4 -45.75 -33.94 -11.30
C ARG A 4 -44.49 -33.09 -11.65
N ARG A 5 -43.26 -33.65 -11.49
CA ARG A 5 -42.44 -34.49 -12.44
C ARG A 5 -42.03 -33.72 -13.72
N ALA A 6 -40.86 -33.80 -14.36
CA ALA A 6 -39.70 -34.73 -14.43
C ALA A 6 -38.52 -33.95 -15.10
N ALA A 7 -37.24 -34.18 -14.76
CA ALA A 7 -36.23 -35.03 -15.43
C ALA A 7 -36.07 -34.89 -16.97
N PHE A 8 -34.80 -34.77 -17.41
CA PHE A 8 -34.12 -35.19 -18.68
C PHE A 8 -33.04 -34.13 -19.05
N GLY A 9 -31.80 -34.45 -19.42
CA GLY A 9 -31.14 -35.73 -19.67
C GLY A 9 -29.62 -35.53 -19.82
N ALA A 10 -28.88 -36.61 -19.59
CA ALA A 10 -27.47 -36.74 -19.91
C ALA A 10 -27.28 -37.31 -21.32
N GLY A 11 -26.16 -36.99 -21.96
CA GLY A 11 -25.55 -37.73 -23.05
C GLY A 11 -24.39 -36.92 -23.65
N ASP A 12 -23.39 -37.49 -24.31
CA ASP A 12 -22.68 -38.76 -24.18
C ASP A 12 -21.33 -38.52 -24.91
N GLU A 13 -20.31 -39.34 -24.65
CA GLU A 13 -18.98 -39.29 -25.26
C GLU A 13 -18.98 -39.40 -26.80
N ALA A 14 -17.99 -38.80 -27.47
CA ALA A 14 -17.19 -39.50 -28.49
C ALA A 14 -15.96 -38.71 -28.97
N THR A 15 -14.88 -39.47 -29.09
CA THR A 15 -13.52 -39.19 -29.55
C THR A 15 -13.40 -38.96 -31.06
N ARG A 16 -12.39 -38.19 -31.52
CA ARG A 16 -11.60 -38.55 -32.71
C ARG A 16 -10.22 -37.87 -32.80
N LYS A 17 -9.34 -38.64 -33.44
CA LYS A 17 -7.88 -38.63 -33.55
C LYS A 17 -7.27 -37.61 -34.55
N VAL A 18 -6.04 -37.19 -34.23
CA VAL A 18 -4.77 -37.20 -35.01
C VAL A 18 -4.72 -36.64 -36.45
N GLY A 19 -3.72 -35.77 -36.69
CA GLY A 19 -3.13 -35.52 -38.02
C GLY A 19 -1.86 -34.66 -37.95
N LEU A 20 -0.69 -35.30 -38.06
CA LEU A 20 0.66 -34.73 -38.26
C LEU A 20 0.95 -34.52 -39.76
N ALA A 21 1.77 -33.52 -40.12
CA ALA A 21 2.78 -33.46 -41.22
C ALA A 21 3.01 -31.98 -41.63
N SER A 22 4.18 -31.34 -41.51
CA SER A 22 5.52 -31.54 -42.12
C SER A 22 5.62 -31.17 -43.61
N GLY A 23 6.56 -30.29 -43.97
CA GLY A 23 7.07 -30.06 -45.34
C GLY A 23 7.41 -28.58 -45.63
N THR A 24 8.63 -28.10 -45.40
CA THR A 24 9.83 -28.07 -46.27
C THR A 24 9.97 -26.87 -47.23
N LYS A 25 11.07 -26.14 -46.99
CA LYS A 25 11.95 -25.30 -47.85
C LYS A 25 11.64 -25.18 -49.36
N GLY A 26 11.74 -23.94 -49.85
CA GLY A 26 12.05 -23.58 -51.23
C GLY A 26 12.85 -22.26 -51.28
N LYS A 27 13.99 -22.27 -51.97
CA LYS A 27 14.96 -21.18 -52.15
C LYS A 27 14.60 -20.28 -53.33
N ALA A 28 15.01 -19.02 -53.20
CA ALA A 28 15.55 -18.09 -54.21
C ALA A 28 14.75 -17.77 -55.48
N ASP A 29 14.48 -16.48 -55.69
CA ASP A 29 14.96 -15.83 -56.91
C ASP A 29 15.10 -14.32 -56.77
N GLY A 30 16.09 -13.78 -57.49
CA GLY A 30 16.58 -12.41 -57.42
C GLY A 30 15.67 -11.39 -58.12
N GLY A 31 15.64 -10.19 -57.55
CA GLY A 31 14.94 -9.03 -58.12
C GLY A 31 15.64 -7.74 -57.72
N MET A 32 16.39 -7.20 -58.67
CA MET A 32 17.06 -5.90 -58.67
C MET A 32 16.13 -4.76 -58.20
N ARG A 33 16.53 -3.99 -57.17
CA ARG A 33 15.92 -2.69 -56.83
C ARG A 33 16.98 -1.68 -56.35
N LEU A 34 16.80 -0.45 -56.83
CA LEU A 34 17.58 0.79 -56.71
C LEU A 34 18.09 1.14 -55.28
N PRO A 35 19.11 2.00 -55.15
CA PRO A 35 19.65 2.38 -53.85
C PRO A 35 18.66 3.29 -53.12
N VAL A 36 18.22 2.84 -51.93
CA VAL A 36 17.50 3.68 -50.98
C VAL A 36 18.53 4.40 -50.12
N LEU A 37 18.46 5.73 -50.11
CA LEU A 37 19.22 6.61 -49.22
C LEU A 37 19.02 6.18 -47.76
N SER A 38 20.12 5.85 -47.09
CA SER A 38 20.15 5.68 -45.63
C SER A 38 19.90 7.01 -44.94
N SER A 39 18.65 7.26 -44.54
CA SER A 39 18.34 8.29 -43.55
C SER A 39 18.64 7.74 -42.15
N PHE A 40 19.74 8.19 -41.56
CA PHE A 40 19.96 8.10 -40.11
C PHE A 40 18.89 8.95 -39.42
N ALA A 41 17.78 8.34 -39.01
CA ALA A 41 16.84 8.95 -38.09
C ALA A 41 17.44 8.84 -36.68
N LEU A 42 18.11 9.91 -36.26
CA LEU A 42 18.54 10.11 -34.88
C LEU A 42 17.28 10.12 -33.99
N GLY A 43 17.09 9.07 -33.20
CA GLY A 43 15.98 8.98 -32.24
C GLY A 43 16.12 10.08 -31.20
N LEU A 44 15.35 11.16 -31.38
CA LEU A 44 15.20 12.21 -30.38
C LEU A 44 14.35 11.62 -29.24
N ALA A 45 15.01 11.15 -28.17
CA ALA A 45 14.31 10.88 -26.92
C ALA A 45 13.69 12.20 -26.47
N LEU A 46 12.35 12.30 -26.53
CA LEU A 46 11.60 13.43 -26.02
C LEU A 46 11.85 13.53 -24.50
N MET A 47 12.84 14.31 -24.11
CA MET A 47 12.99 14.76 -22.74
C MET A 47 11.84 15.70 -22.45
N THR A 48 10.82 15.21 -21.73
CA THR A 48 9.80 16.07 -21.15
C THR A 48 10.49 17.13 -20.29
N PRO A 49 10.27 18.43 -20.53
CA PRO A 49 10.94 19.48 -19.77
C PRO A 49 10.59 19.34 -18.28
N PHE A 50 11.60 19.54 -17.42
CA PHE A 50 11.50 19.42 -15.96
C PHE A 50 10.28 20.17 -15.37
N SER A 51 9.94 21.32 -15.95
CA SER A 51 8.77 22.12 -15.55
C SER A 51 7.41 21.44 -15.80
N ALA A 52 7.26 20.65 -16.87
CA ALA A 52 6.04 19.90 -17.16
C ALA A 52 5.90 18.65 -16.26
N GLN A 53 7.04 18.04 -15.90
CA GLN A 53 7.07 16.94 -14.94
C GLN A 53 6.76 17.42 -13.51
N ALA A 54 7.20 18.62 -13.13
CA ALA A 54 6.88 19.26 -11.86
C ALA A 54 5.39 19.66 -11.78
N ALA A 55 4.85 20.28 -12.84
CA ALA A 55 3.43 20.64 -12.90
C ALA A 55 2.50 19.42 -12.82
N SER A 56 2.78 18.36 -13.59
CA SER A 56 1.98 17.11 -13.54
C SER A 56 2.06 16.39 -12.19
N PHE A 57 3.15 16.55 -11.46
CA PHE A 57 3.31 16.00 -10.11
C PHE A 57 2.55 16.84 -9.06
N GLU A 58 2.60 18.17 -9.17
CA GLU A 58 1.80 19.08 -8.32
C GLU A 58 0.30 18.83 -8.54
N ASP A 59 -0.14 18.65 -9.79
CA ASP A 59 -1.53 18.31 -10.13
C ASP A 59 -1.98 16.97 -9.50
N ALA A 60 -1.11 15.96 -9.49
CA ALA A 60 -1.40 14.66 -8.88
C ALA A 60 -1.51 14.77 -7.35
N THR A 61 -0.55 15.43 -6.69
CA THR A 61 -0.59 15.61 -5.23
C THR A 61 -1.74 16.50 -4.77
N GLY A 62 -2.10 17.52 -5.55
CA GLY A 62 -3.28 18.34 -5.32
C GLY A 62 -4.58 17.53 -5.36
N ARG A 63 -4.71 16.62 -6.33
CA ARG A 63 -5.84 15.68 -6.38
C ARG A 63 -5.89 14.80 -5.14
N PHE A 64 -4.77 14.23 -4.69
CA PHE A 64 -4.75 13.37 -3.51
C PHE A 64 -5.08 14.13 -2.21
N ALA A 65 -4.59 15.37 -2.08
CA ALA A 65 -4.95 16.24 -0.96
C ALA A 65 -6.45 16.55 -0.96
N ALA A 66 -7.05 16.84 -2.13
CA ALA A 66 -8.48 17.11 -2.26
C ALA A 66 -9.33 15.92 -1.82
N LEU A 67 -8.94 14.68 -2.17
CA LEU A 67 -9.62 13.46 -1.71
C LEU A 67 -9.65 13.34 -0.19
N ALA A 68 -8.50 13.53 0.46
CA ALA A 68 -8.42 13.48 1.92
C ALA A 68 -9.25 14.60 2.57
N LEU A 69 -9.11 15.85 2.08
CA LEU A 69 -9.88 16.99 2.60
C LEU A 69 -11.39 16.78 2.48
N ALA A 70 -11.85 16.13 1.41
CA ALA A 70 -13.26 15.84 1.21
C ALA A 70 -13.82 14.79 2.19
N CYS A 71 -12.98 13.93 2.79
CA CYS A 71 -13.45 12.85 3.67
C CYS A 71 -13.12 13.05 5.16
N VAL A 72 -11.97 13.62 5.53
CA VAL A 72 -11.45 13.57 6.93
C VAL A 72 -12.38 14.14 8.00
N HIS A 73 -13.31 15.03 7.61
CA HIS A 73 -14.33 15.60 8.49
C HIS A 73 -15.77 15.31 8.07
N THR A 74 -15.96 14.43 7.10
CA THR A 74 -17.28 13.97 6.61
C THR A 74 -17.67 12.70 7.36
N GLU A 75 -18.68 12.82 8.23
CA GLU A 75 -19.02 11.76 9.21
C GLU A 75 -19.79 10.57 8.61
N TYR A 76 -20.50 10.72 7.49
CA TYR A 76 -21.32 9.64 6.92
C TYR A 76 -21.13 9.51 5.39
N PRO A 77 -21.25 8.29 4.83
CA PRO A 77 -21.40 6.99 5.53
C PRO A 77 -20.14 6.60 6.31
N ASN A 78 -20.30 5.90 7.44
CA ASN A 78 -19.18 5.44 8.28
C ASN A 78 -19.44 4.04 8.86
N LYS A 79 -18.38 3.25 8.93
CA LYS A 79 -18.33 1.89 9.43
C LYS A 79 -17.62 1.89 10.79
N ILE A 80 -18.43 1.77 11.83
CA ILE A 80 -17.95 1.55 13.19
C ILE A 80 -17.79 0.05 13.41
N ALA A 81 -16.58 -0.40 13.74
CA ALA A 81 -16.28 -1.80 14.03
C ALA A 81 -15.74 -1.97 15.45
N HIS A 82 -16.65 -2.26 16.39
CA HIS A 82 -16.28 -2.53 17.77
C HIS A 82 -17.30 -3.45 18.47
N VAL A 83 -16.93 -3.99 19.64
CA VAL A 83 -17.88 -4.75 20.49
C VAL A 83 -18.73 -3.77 21.31
N LEU A 84 -20.05 -3.94 21.32
CA LEU A 84 -20.95 -3.21 22.22
C LEU A 84 -21.01 -3.93 23.56
N ASN A 85 -20.45 -3.33 24.61
CA ASN A 85 -20.56 -3.86 25.99
C ASN A 85 -21.87 -3.44 26.65
N GLY A 86 -22.48 -2.36 26.15
CA GLY A 86 -23.74 -1.81 26.64
C GLY A 86 -24.27 -0.72 25.70
N PRO A 87 -25.42 -0.11 26.01
CA PRO A 87 -26.06 0.89 25.15
C PRO A 87 -25.19 2.14 24.93
N ASP A 88 -24.33 2.51 25.89
CA ASP A 88 -23.46 3.69 25.80
C ASP A 88 -22.35 3.56 24.74
N ASP A 89 -22.08 2.34 24.24
CA ASP A 89 -21.12 2.13 23.15
C ASP A 89 -21.74 2.45 21.77
N ALA A 90 -23.07 2.50 21.65
CA ALA A 90 -23.79 2.80 20.41
C ALA A 90 -23.89 4.32 20.18
N ARG A 91 -22.78 4.95 19.81
CA ARG A 91 -22.67 6.40 19.58
C ARG A 91 -22.22 6.73 18.16
N THR A 92 -22.34 8.00 17.77
CA THR A 92 -21.90 8.46 16.44
C THR A 92 -20.37 8.45 16.32
N PRO A 93 -19.78 8.41 15.10
CA PRO A 93 -18.33 8.44 14.93
C PRO A 93 -17.66 9.62 15.65
N SER A 94 -18.22 10.83 15.52
CA SER A 94 -17.69 12.05 16.17
C SER A 94 -17.74 12.01 17.70
N GLN A 95 -18.65 11.21 18.27
CA GLN A 95 -18.77 11.01 19.71
C GLN A 95 -17.81 9.94 20.26
N LEU A 96 -17.39 9.00 19.41
CA LEU A 96 -16.50 7.88 19.76
C LEU A 96 -15.02 8.24 19.56
N THR A 97 -14.69 8.81 18.40
CA THR A 97 -13.32 9.06 17.95
C THR A 97 -13.24 10.46 17.30
N PRO A 98 -13.26 11.54 18.09
CA PRO A 98 -13.45 12.91 17.61
C PRO A 98 -12.27 13.50 16.83
N ALA A 99 -11.08 12.91 16.87
CA ALA A 99 -9.97 13.33 16.01
C ALA A 99 -10.08 12.68 14.62
N PHE A 100 -10.60 11.45 14.57
CA PHE A 100 -10.59 10.59 13.38
C PHE A 100 -11.99 10.05 13.03
N TYR A 101 -12.99 10.92 13.09
CA TYR A 101 -14.40 10.55 12.91
C TYR A 101 -14.88 10.50 11.46
N GLY A 102 -14.17 11.19 10.55
CA GLY A 102 -14.57 11.26 9.14
C GLY A 102 -14.12 10.07 8.31
N CYS A 103 -14.34 10.14 6.99
CA CYS A 103 -14.12 9.07 6.02
C CYS A 103 -14.96 7.81 6.35
N PHE A 104 -14.74 6.73 5.59
CA PHE A 104 -15.57 5.53 5.71
C PHE A 104 -15.34 4.78 7.03
N ASP A 105 -14.14 4.84 7.61
CA ASP A 105 -13.84 4.27 8.92
C ASP A 105 -12.66 5.00 9.59
N HIS A 106 -12.38 4.63 10.85
CA HIS A 106 -11.38 5.30 11.69
C HIS A 106 -9.99 5.31 11.05
N HIS A 107 -9.47 4.15 10.62
CA HIS A 107 -8.14 4.11 10.03
C HIS A 107 -8.08 4.87 8.70
N SER A 108 -9.18 4.90 7.93
CA SER A 108 -9.25 5.71 6.72
C SER A 108 -9.04 7.19 7.01
N SER A 109 -9.67 7.67 8.09
CA SER A 109 -9.44 9.01 8.60
C SER A 109 -7.98 9.19 9.03
N VAL A 110 -7.42 8.28 9.84
CA VAL A 110 -6.03 8.38 10.34
C VAL A 110 -5.03 8.50 9.20
N HIS A 111 -5.10 7.64 8.19
CA HIS A 111 -4.14 7.69 7.10
C HIS A 111 -4.43 8.82 6.09
N GLY A 112 -5.69 9.29 5.99
CA GLY A 112 -6.02 10.56 5.34
C GLY A 112 -5.36 11.76 6.01
N HIS A 113 -5.33 11.82 7.34
CA HIS A 113 -4.57 12.84 8.08
C HIS A 113 -3.06 12.69 7.88
N TRP A 114 -2.53 11.46 7.84
CA TRP A 114 -1.13 11.22 7.49
C TRP A 114 -0.78 11.76 6.10
N LEU A 115 -1.65 11.53 5.09
CA LEU A 115 -1.49 12.08 3.74
C LEU A 115 -1.38 13.60 3.80
N LEU A 116 -2.31 14.27 4.47
CA LEU A 116 -2.34 15.73 4.58
C LEU A 116 -1.07 16.27 5.25
N ALA A 117 -0.63 15.64 6.35
CA ALA A 117 0.59 16.02 7.05
C ALA A 117 1.82 15.85 6.16
N ARG A 118 1.89 14.75 5.43
CA ARG A 118 3.02 14.45 4.54
C ARG A 118 3.11 15.42 3.38
N LEU A 119 2.00 15.69 2.70
CA LEU A 119 1.99 16.63 1.57
C LEU A 119 2.27 18.06 2.04
N ALA A 120 1.67 18.50 3.16
CA ALA A 120 1.93 19.84 3.70
C ALA A 120 3.37 20.02 4.21
N ARG A 121 4.02 18.95 4.68
CA ARG A 121 5.46 18.97 5.03
C ARG A 121 6.36 19.04 3.81
N LEU A 122 6.11 18.18 2.81
CA LEU A 122 6.97 18.09 1.63
C LEU A 122 6.78 19.26 0.65
N TYR A 123 5.58 19.83 0.59
CA TYR A 123 5.20 20.90 -0.33
C TYR A 123 4.56 22.08 0.42
N PRO A 124 5.30 22.76 1.32
CA PRO A 124 4.72 23.76 2.23
C PRO A 124 4.13 24.98 1.52
N THR A 125 4.54 25.25 0.28
CA THR A 125 4.04 26.37 -0.54
C THR A 125 2.94 25.98 -1.53
N ALA A 126 2.57 24.69 -1.62
CA ALA A 126 1.49 24.25 -2.50
C ALA A 126 0.14 24.83 -2.07
N SER A 127 -0.75 25.05 -3.04
CA SER A 127 -2.06 25.68 -2.82
C SER A 127 -2.95 24.93 -1.81
N TYR A 128 -2.79 23.61 -1.70
CA TYR A 128 -3.53 22.76 -0.76
C TYR A 128 -2.98 22.78 0.68
N SER A 129 -1.75 23.24 0.89
CA SER A 129 -1.06 23.13 2.19
C SER A 129 -1.72 23.92 3.34
N PRO A 130 -2.25 25.14 3.12
CA PRO A 130 -3.02 25.84 4.14
C PRO A 130 -4.29 25.08 4.58
N ALA A 131 -5.03 24.51 3.63
CA ALA A 131 -6.23 23.71 3.91
C ALA A 131 -5.89 22.41 4.66
N ALA A 132 -4.81 21.73 4.25
CA ALA A 132 -4.31 20.55 4.94
C ALA A 132 -3.93 20.84 6.41
N ARG A 133 -3.20 21.94 6.66
CA ARG A 133 -2.87 22.38 8.03
C ARG A 133 -4.11 22.73 8.85
N ALA A 134 -5.09 23.42 8.27
CA ALA A 134 -6.33 23.74 8.95
C ALA A 134 -7.12 22.48 9.33
N ALA A 135 -7.20 21.50 8.42
CA ALA A 135 -7.87 20.23 8.68
C ALA A 135 -7.19 19.46 9.83
N LEU A 136 -5.86 19.38 9.81
CA LEU A 136 -5.07 18.77 10.90
C LEU A 136 -5.27 19.50 12.22
N GLY A 137 -5.26 20.84 12.22
CA GLY A 137 -5.46 21.64 13.44
C GLY A 137 -6.83 21.46 14.08
N LYS A 138 -7.87 21.21 13.27
CA LYS A 138 -9.21 20.88 13.77
C LYS A 138 -9.26 19.49 14.42
N SER A 139 -8.53 18.52 13.88
CA SER A 139 -8.54 17.13 14.39
C SER A 139 -7.59 16.94 15.58
N LEU A 140 -6.36 17.41 15.48
CA LEU A 140 -5.25 17.16 16.41
C LEU A 140 -5.24 18.13 17.59
N THR A 141 -6.43 18.48 18.10
CA THR A 141 -6.53 19.21 19.37
C THR A 141 -6.26 18.25 20.53
N LYS A 142 -5.67 18.76 21.60
CA LYS A 142 -5.46 17.99 22.83
C LYS A 142 -6.72 17.26 23.31
N ALA A 143 -7.86 17.95 23.34
CA ALA A 143 -9.13 17.38 23.80
C ALA A 143 -9.60 16.20 22.92
N ASN A 144 -9.49 16.33 21.59
CA ASN A 144 -9.86 15.25 20.69
C ASN A 144 -8.93 14.04 20.86
N LEU A 145 -7.61 14.27 20.98
CA LEU A 145 -6.62 13.21 21.13
C LEU A 145 -6.71 12.49 22.49
N GLU A 146 -7.06 13.21 23.56
CA GLU A 146 -7.38 12.62 24.86
C GLU A 146 -8.64 11.73 24.78
N ALA A 147 -9.65 12.14 24.03
CA ALA A 147 -10.85 11.33 23.80
C ALA A 147 -10.57 10.09 22.94
N GLU A 148 -9.74 10.18 21.90
CA GLU A 148 -9.25 9.01 21.14
C GLU A 148 -8.55 8.01 22.06
N LEU A 149 -7.66 8.50 22.93
CA LEU A 149 -6.93 7.66 23.88
C LEU A 149 -7.88 7.00 24.87
N ALA A 150 -8.85 7.74 25.40
CA ALA A 150 -9.88 7.21 26.30
C ALA A 150 -10.69 6.10 25.61
N TYR A 151 -11.11 6.31 24.36
CA TYR A 151 -11.81 5.30 23.57
C TYR A 151 -10.96 4.04 23.35
N MET A 152 -9.68 4.18 22.96
CA MET A 152 -8.77 3.03 22.80
C MET A 152 -8.49 2.25 24.10
N ASN A 153 -8.66 2.89 25.25
CA ASN A 153 -8.49 2.28 26.58
C ASN A 153 -9.80 1.69 27.13
N GLY A 154 -10.92 1.90 26.44
CA GLY A 154 -12.23 1.40 26.85
C GLY A 154 -12.32 -0.13 26.93
N PRO A 155 -13.24 -0.67 27.76
CA PRO A 155 -13.52 -2.11 27.81
C PRO A 155 -13.85 -2.67 26.41
N GLY A 156 -13.31 -3.86 26.09
CA GLY A 156 -13.56 -4.48 24.79
C GLY A 156 -12.86 -3.80 23.59
N ARG A 157 -11.87 -2.92 23.82
CA ARG A 157 -11.09 -2.22 22.77
C ARG A 157 -9.64 -2.70 22.65
N ALA A 158 -9.28 -3.80 23.30
CA ALA A 158 -7.92 -4.35 23.31
C ALA A 158 -7.39 -4.75 21.91
N SER A 159 -8.27 -5.02 20.94
CA SER A 159 -7.89 -5.33 19.55
C SER A 159 -8.29 -4.24 18.55
N PHE A 160 -8.75 -3.09 19.03
CA PHE A 160 -9.18 -1.98 18.16
C PHE A 160 -8.06 -1.63 17.17
N GLU A 161 -8.43 -1.57 15.88
CA GLU A 161 -7.55 -1.25 14.75
C GLU A 161 -6.32 -2.14 14.53
N ARG A 162 -6.24 -3.29 15.21
CA ARG A 162 -5.07 -4.16 15.12
C ARG A 162 -5.10 -5.02 13.84
N PRO A 163 -3.99 -5.12 13.08
CA PRO A 163 -2.74 -4.37 13.20
C PRO A 163 -2.68 -3.11 12.31
N TYR A 164 -3.52 -3.01 11.27
CA TYR A 164 -3.41 -2.02 10.21
C TYR A 164 -3.63 -0.58 10.66
N GLY A 165 -4.76 -0.28 11.31
CA GLY A 165 -5.02 1.08 11.76
C GLY A 165 -4.01 1.54 12.81
N LEU A 166 -3.56 0.64 13.70
CA LEU A 166 -2.47 0.93 14.63
C LEU A 166 -1.17 1.31 13.89
N ALA A 167 -0.82 0.61 12.81
CA ALA A 167 0.36 0.93 12.02
C ALA A 167 0.27 2.31 11.34
N TRP A 168 -0.93 2.71 10.88
CA TRP A 168 -1.16 4.04 10.34
C TRP A 168 -1.12 5.16 11.38
N MET A 169 -1.60 4.89 12.61
CA MET A 169 -1.44 5.82 13.73
C MET A 169 0.05 6.07 14.02
N LEU A 170 0.86 5.01 14.03
CA LEU A 170 2.31 5.13 14.15
C LEU A 170 2.91 5.93 12.98
N GLN A 171 2.48 5.70 11.74
CA GLN A 171 2.97 6.48 10.60
C GLN A 171 2.63 7.97 10.70
N LEU A 172 1.44 8.34 11.17
CA LEU A 172 1.08 9.73 11.45
C LEU A 172 2.02 10.35 12.48
N GLY A 173 2.27 9.67 13.59
CA GLY A 173 3.22 10.12 14.61
C GLY A 173 4.64 10.31 14.07
N ALA A 174 5.13 9.39 13.23
CA ALA A 174 6.43 9.52 12.55
C ALA A 174 6.48 10.74 11.63
N GLU A 175 5.42 10.99 10.86
CA GLU A 175 5.33 12.12 9.94
C GLU A 175 5.29 13.47 10.67
N LEU A 176 4.52 13.59 11.75
CA LEU A 176 4.45 14.79 12.59
C LEU A 176 5.82 15.13 13.20
N ARG A 177 6.55 14.14 13.69
CA ARG A 177 7.89 14.33 14.27
C ARG A 177 8.91 14.78 13.22
N GLN A 178 8.85 14.22 12.01
CA GLN A 178 9.67 14.67 10.89
C GLN A 178 9.30 16.10 10.48
N TRP A 179 8.02 16.47 10.55
CA TRP A 179 7.57 17.82 10.27
C TRP A 179 8.05 18.83 11.30
N ALA A 180 8.00 18.50 12.60
CA ALA A 180 8.46 19.37 13.67
C ALA A 180 9.96 19.70 13.58
N LYS A 181 10.77 18.85 12.93
CA LYS A 181 12.20 19.15 12.63
C LYS A 181 12.35 20.27 11.59
N GLN A 182 11.34 20.49 10.75
CA GLN A 182 11.34 21.50 9.68
C GLN A 182 10.52 22.74 10.07
N ASP A 183 9.50 22.57 10.91
CA ASP A 183 8.58 23.62 11.34
C ASP A 183 8.22 23.47 12.82
N ALA A 184 8.76 24.35 13.66
CA ALA A 184 8.54 24.34 15.10
C ALA A 184 7.07 24.54 15.51
N SER A 185 6.22 25.10 14.64
CA SER A 185 4.78 25.26 14.93
C SER A 185 4.03 23.93 15.04
N ILE A 186 4.63 22.84 14.58
CA ILE A 186 4.06 21.48 14.65
C ILE A 186 4.36 20.81 16.01
N ALA A 187 5.28 21.35 16.81
CA ALA A 187 5.67 20.75 18.09
C ALA A 187 4.51 20.47 19.06
N PRO A 188 3.48 21.35 19.19
CA PRO A 188 2.30 21.05 20.00
C PRO A 188 1.55 19.79 19.53
N TRP A 189 1.35 19.60 18.22
CA TRP A 189 0.70 18.39 17.70
C TRP A 189 1.50 17.13 18.00
N VAL A 190 2.84 17.20 17.93
CA VAL A 190 3.69 16.06 18.31
C VAL A 190 3.51 15.72 19.80
N ALA A 191 3.51 16.72 20.67
CA ALA A 191 3.36 16.53 22.12
C ALA A 191 1.98 15.96 22.47
N ASP A 192 0.92 16.51 21.89
CA ASP A 192 -0.46 16.06 22.15
C ASP A 192 -0.76 14.68 21.53
N TYR A 193 -0.14 14.34 20.40
CA TYR A 193 -0.32 13.03 19.73
C TYR A 193 0.49 11.90 20.37
N ALA A 194 1.58 12.23 21.08
CA ALA A 194 2.51 11.25 21.64
C ALA A 194 1.82 10.15 22.50
N PRO A 195 0.88 10.46 23.43
CA PRO A 195 0.20 9.41 24.19
C PRO A 195 -0.53 8.38 23.32
N LEU A 196 -1.09 8.82 22.19
CA LEU A 196 -1.88 7.99 21.29
C LEU A 196 -0.99 7.03 20.48
N GLU A 197 0.12 7.51 19.91
CA GLU A 197 1.09 6.62 19.23
C GLU A 197 1.78 5.65 20.21
N GLN A 198 2.07 6.07 21.45
CA GLN A 198 2.64 5.17 22.46
C GLN A 198 1.65 4.08 22.86
N ARG A 199 0.35 4.41 22.94
CA ARG A 199 -0.70 3.41 23.15
C ARG A 199 -0.76 2.41 21.99
N ALA A 200 -0.73 2.88 20.75
CA ALA A 200 -0.72 2.03 19.56
C ALA A 200 0.50 1.09 19.52
N ALA A 201 1.71 1.61 19.79
CA ALA A 201 2.93 0.82 19.91
C ALA A 201 2.81 -0.22 21.04
N GLY A 202 2.27 0.18 22.19
CA GLY A 202 2.00 -0.71 23.33
C GLY A 202 1.06 -1.87 22.99
N GLN A 203 -0.03 -1.63 22.23
CA GLN A 203 -0.92 -2.70 21.74
C GLN A 203 -0.11 -3.76 20.96
N LEU A 204 0.70 -3.32 19.99
CA LEU A 204 1.48 -4.19 19.13
C LEU A 204 2.57 -4.94 19.93
N LYS A 205 3.31 -4.24 20.80
CA LYS A 205 4.30 -4.86 21.71
C LYS A 205 3.70 -5.94 22.59
N SER A 206 2.46 -5.75 23.06
CA SER A 206 1.76 -6.74 23.90
C SER A 206 1.20 -7.92 23.10
N TRP A 207 0.85 -7.71 21.84
CA TRP A 207 0.20 -8.69 20.97
C TRP A 207 1.21 -9.58 20.25
N LEU A 208 2.29 -9.01 19.71
CA LEU A 208 3.25 -9.73 18.87
C LEU A 208 3.85 -10.96 19.56
N PRO A 209 4.23 -10.94 20.86
CA PRO A 209 4.70 -12.14 21.55
C PRO A 209 3.68 -13.28 21.60
N LYS A 210 2.38 -12.96 21.53
CA LYS A 210 1.26 -13.91 21.60
C LYS A 210 0.83 -14.42 20.21
N LEU A 211 1.20 -13.71 19.15
CA LEU A 211 0.91 -14.13 17.78
C LEU A 211 1.85 -15.28 17.41
N ARG A 212 1.31 -16.48 17.25
CA ARG A 212 2.10 -17.66 16.89
C ARG A 212 2.44 -17.71 15.40
N THR A 213 1.51 -17.27 14.56
CA THR A 213 1.59 -17.39 13.09
C THR A 213 1.17 -16.06 12.48
N PRO A 214 1.91 -15.55 11.47
CA PRO A 214 1.54 -14.30 10.82
C PRO A 214 0.25 -14.47 10.02
N MET A 215 -0.54 -13.40 9.95
CA MET A 215 -1.64 -13.31 8.98
C MET A 215 -1.09 -12.87 7.62
N ARG A 216 -1.42 -13.64 6.57
CA ARG A 216 -0.94 -13.47 5.19
C ARG A 216 -2.06 -13.08 4.20
N VAL A 217 -3.23 -12.69 4.68
CA VAL A 217 -4.32 -12.22 3.80
C VAL A 217 -3.92 -10.89 3.15
N GLY A 218 -4.38 -10.59 1.94
CA GLY A 218 -4.09 -9.32 1.25
C GLY A 218 -4.92 -8.13 1.72
N GLU A 219 -5.38 -8.14 2.97
CA GLU A 219 -6.26 -7.13 3.56
C GLU A 219 -5.73 -6.60 4.92
N HIS A 220 -6.56 -5.86 5.67
CA HIS A 220 -6.23 -5.16 6.92
C HIS A 220 -5.54 -6.02 7.99
N SER A 221 -5.76 -7.33 8.02
CA SER A 221 -5.12 -8.17 9.03
C SER A 221 -3.67 -8.57 8.68
N GLN A 222 -3.18 -8.25 7.48
CA GLN A 222 -1.84 -8.61 7.00
C GLN A 222 -0.74 -8.15 7.97
N THR A 223 0.07 -9.10 8.46
CA THR A 223 1.07 -8.84 9.51
C THR A 223 2.31 -8.11 9.00
N ALA A 224 2.90 -8.54 7.89
CA ALA A 224 4.15 -7.97 7.36
C ALA A 224 4.05 -6.48 6.97
N PHE A 225 2.95 -6.06 6.34
CA PHE A 225 2.65 -4.69 5.98
C PHE A 225 2.59 -3.81 7.22
N ALA A 226 1.78 -4.19 8.21
CA ALA A 226 1.66 -3.43 9.45
C ALA A 226 2.99 -3.36 10.22
N LEU A 227 3.77 -4.44 10.22
CA LEU A 227 5.09 -4.47 10.85
C LEU A 227 6.13 -3.60 10.12
N GLY A 228 6.08 -3.52 8.79
CA GLY A 228 6.96 -2.63 8.03
C GLY A 228 6.75 -1.18 8.42
N LEU A 229 5.49 -0.75 8.48
CA LEU A 229 5.10 0.60 8.90
C LEU A 229 5.44 0.86 10.38
N ALA A 230 5.16 -0.10 11.27
CA ALA A 230 5.48 0.04 12.69
C ALA A 230 7.00 0.13 12.94
N ARG A 231 7.81 -0.60 12.16
CA ARG A 231 9.27 -0.54 12.24
C ARG A 231 9.82 0.81 11.80
N ASP A 232 9.30 1.37 10.70
CA ASP A 232 9.70 2.69 10.21
C ASP A 232 9.40 3.78 11.27
N TRP A 233 8.27 3.67 11.98
CA TRP A 233 8.01 4.52 13.15
C TRP A 233 9.00 4.27 14.29
N ALA A 234 9.28 3.01 14.63
CA ALA A 234 10.16 2.68 15.75
C ALA A 234 11.58 3.25 15.54
N VAL A 235 12.08 3.25 14.30
CA VAL A 235 13.33 3.93 13.92
C VAL A 235 13.24 5.43 14.14
N GLU A 236 12.19 6.09 13.64
CA GLU A 236 11.99 7.54 13.80
C GLU A 236 11.79 7.97 15.26
N ALA A 237 11.16 7.12 16.08
CA ALA A 237 10.92 7.35 17.50
C ALA A 237 12.13 6.97 18.40
N GLY A 238 13.15 6.30 17.85
CA GLY A 238 14.29 5.79 18.62
C GLY A 238 13.94 4.62 19.56
N ASP A 239 12.85 3.90 19.29
CA ASP A 239 12.35 2.79 20.11
C ASP A 239 13.08 1.48 19.76
N THR A 240 14.33 1.38 20.21
CA THR A 240 15.22 0.25 19.90
C THR A 240 14.67 -1.10 20.38
N ALA A 241 13.93 -1.11 21.50
CA ALA A 241 13.27 -2.30 22.00
C ALA A 241 12.15 -2.77 21.06
N PHE A 242 11.37 -1.85 20.48
CA PHE A 242 10.36 -2.25 19.50
C PHE A 242 10.95 -2.71 18.18
N ILE A 243 12.03 -2.06 17.71
CA ILE A 243 12.77 -2.51 16.52
C ILE A 243 13.24 -3.96 16.73
N ALA A 244 13.87 -4.25 17.87
CA ALA A 244 14.35 -5.60 18.18
C ALA A 244 13.21 -6.63 18.23
N LEU A 245 12.06 -6.27 18.80
CA LEU A 245 10.88 -7.15 18.82
C LEU A 245 10.34 -7.41 17.40
N ILE A 246 10.24 -6.38 16.56
CA ILE A 246 9.76 -6.55 15.18
C ILE A 246 10.75 -7.40 14.38
N ASP A 247 12.05 -7.14 14.50
CA ASP A 247 13.09 -7.88 13.79
C ASP A 247 13.11 -9.36 14.19
N GLU A 248 12.99 -9.66 15.49
CA GLU A 248 12.86 -11.03 15.99
C GLU A 248 11.62 -11.71 15.41
N ARG A 249 10.45 -11.05 15.49
CA ARG A 249 9.19 -11.62 15.01
C ARG A 249 9.19 -11.82 13.50
N ALA A 250 9.74 -10.87 12.74
CA ALA A 250 9.89 -11.00 11.29
C ALA A 250 10.77 -12.20 10.93
N MET A 251 11.90 -12.39 11.61
CA MET A 251 12.75 -13.57 11.40
C MET A 251 12.05 -14.88 11.78
N THR A 252 11.30 -14.89 12.88
CA THR A 252 10.50 -16.05 13.32
C THR A 252 9.39 -16.41 12.33
N TYR A 253 8.73 -15.42 11.73
CA TYR A 253 7.59 -15.62 10.82
C TYR A 253 7.96 -15.89 9.37
N PHE A 254 9.07 -15.28 8.90
CA PHE A 254 9.38 -15.16 7.47
C PHE A 254 10.80 -15.59 7.13
N GLY A 255 11.67 -15.77 8.14
CA GLY A 255 13.10 -16.05 7.91
C GLY A 255 13.39 -17.38 7.21
N GLN A 256 12.46 -18.35 7.29
CA GLN A 256 12.58 -19.67 6.67
C GLN A 256 11.63 -19.88 5.49
N ASP A 257 10.88 -18.84 5.10
CA ASP A 257 9.92 -18.94 4.01
C ASP A 257 10.62 -19.19 2.67
N LYS A 258 9.95 -19.98 1.85
CA LYS A 258 10.41 -20.39 0.53
C LYS A 258 9.24 -20.44 -0.43
N ASP A 259 9.50 -20.22 -1.71
CA ASP A 259 8.53 -20.41 -2.79
C ASP A 259 7.18 -19.73 -2.50
N CYS A 260 7.20 -18.47 -2.04
CA CYS A 260 5.98 -17.76 -1.68
C CYS A 260 4.98 -17.79 -2.85
N PRO A 261 3.72 -18.23 -2.63
CA PRO A 261 2.85 -18.68 -3.70
C PRO A 261 2.15 -17.51 -4.41
N LEU A 262 2.90 -16.72 -5.19
CA LEU A 262 2.36 -15.62 -6.00
C LEU A 262 1.20 -16.03 -6.92
N ARG A 263 1.10 -17.31 -7.29
CA ARG A 263 -0.02 -17.87 -8.07
C ARG A 263 -1.38 -17.80 -7.38
N PHE A 264 -1.42 -17.56 -6.07
CA PHE A 264 -2.64 -17.34 -5.30
C PHE A 264 -2.98 -15.87 -5.13
N GLU A 265 -2.12 -14.96 -5.61
CA GLU A 265 -2.39 -13.53 -5.62
C GLU A 265 -2.70 -13.04 -7.04
N PRO A 266 -3.61 -12.06 -7.21
CA PRO A 266 -4.41 -11.44 -6.15
C PRO A 266 -5.60 -12.32 -5.72
N GLY A 267 -5.93 -12.29 -4.43
CA GLY A 267 -7.28 -12.55 -3.95
C GLY A 267 -8.25 -11.46 -4.44
N GLY A 268 -9.54 -11.77 -4.50
CA GLY A 268 -10.55 -10.88 -5.10
C GLY A 268 -10.74 -9.53 -4.40
N GLU A 269 -10.29 -9.41 -3.15
CA GLU A 269 -10.43 -8.20 -2.32
C GLU A 269 -9.08 -7.70 -1.80
N ASP A 270 -7.97 -8.16 -2.38
CA ASP A 270 -6.64 -7.77 -1.92
C ASP A 270 -6.36 -6.31 -2.27
N PHE A 271 -5.84 -5.54 -1.30
CA PHE A 271 -5.20 -4.24 -1.51
C PHE A 271 -3.72 -4.23 -1.11
N VAL A 272 -3.22 -5.32 -0.55
CA VAL A 272 -1.79 -5.57 -0.28
C VAL A 272 -1.40 -6.97 -0.72
N SER A 273 -0.16 -7.13 -1.20
CA SER A 273 0.39 -8.46 -1.52
C SER A 273 0.94 -9.14 -0.27
N ALA A 274 0.65 -10.42 -0.09
CA ALA A 274 1.19 -11.21 1.01
C ALA A 274 2.69 -11.42 0.84
N CYS A 275 3.09 -11.92 -0.33
CA CYS A 275 4.47 -12.22 -0.66
C CYS A 275 5.35 -10.97 -0.78
N LEU A 276 4.86 -9.92 -1.45
CA LEU A 276 5.64 -8.69 -1.58
C LEU A 276 5.65 -7.90 -0.27
N GLY A 277 4.59 -7.97 0.54
CA GLY A 277 4.57 -7.36 1.87
C GLY A 277 5.59 -7.98 2.82
N GLU A 278 5.74 -9.31 2.77
CA GLU A 278 6.82 -10.02 3.47
C GLU A 278 8.20 -9.60 2.97
N ALA A 279 8.41 -9.60 1.65
CA ALA A 279 9.70 -9.22 1.08
C ALA A 279 10.06 -7.75 1.37
N ASP A 280 9.08 -6.84 1.41
CA ASP A 280 9.25 -5.44 1.77
C ASP A 280 9.53 -5.25 3.27
N LEU A 281 8.97 -6.07 4.16
CA LEU A 281 9.39 -6.08 5.57
C LEU A 281 10.83 -6.59 5.70
N MET A 282 11.14 -7.72 5.07
CA MET A 282 12.43 -8.40 5.26
C MET A 282 13.63 -7.59 4.76
N ARG A 283 13.45 -6.68 3.78
CA ARG A 283 14.52 -5.74 3.39
C ARG A 283 14.88 -4.72 4.47
N ARG A 284 13.98 -4.45 5.43
CA ARG A 284 14.23 -3.55 6.56
C ARG A 284 15.02 -4.27 7.66
N VAL A 285 14.79 -5.57 7.80
CA VAL A 285 15.35 -6.45 8.85
C VAL A 285 16.74 -6.97 8.47
N LEU A 286 16.91 -7.39 7.22
CA LEU A 286 18.13 -8.03 6.75
C LEU A 286 19.08 -7.04 6.07
N ALA A 287 20.38 -7.17 6.36
CA ALA A 287 21.41 -6.48 5.58
C ALA A 287 21.39 -6.89 4.09
N PRO A 288 21.80 -6.02 3.14
CA PRO A 288 21.56 -6.24 1.70
C PRO A 288 22.00 -7.60 1.16
N LYS A 289 23.19 -8.09 1.56
CA LYS A 289 23.68 -9.42 1.14
C LYS A 289 22.86 -10.58 1.71
N ALA A 290 22.38 -10.45 2.95
CA ALA A 290 21.52 -11.45 3.58
C ALA A 290 20.13 -11.44 2.96
N TYR A 291 19.57 -10.24 2.73
CA TYR A 291 18.31 -10.06 2.04
C TYR A 291 18.33 -10.66 0.64
N ALA A 292 19.37 -10.39 -0.16
CA ALA A 292 19.51 -10.96 -1.51
C ALA A 292 19.50 -12.50 -1.51
N ARG A 293 20.15 -13.14 -0.52
CA ARG A 293 20.13 -14.60 -0.38
C ARG A 293 18.77 -15.12 0.06
N TRP A 294 18.16 -14.49 1.05
CA TRP A 294 16.82 -14.84 1.52
C TRP A 294 15.78 -14.70 0.40
N LEU A 295 15.79 -13.59 -0.34
CA LEU A 295 14.85 -13.31 -1.43
C LEU A 295 14.95 -14.34 -2.56
N ARG A 296 16.14 -14.90 -2.80
CA ARG A 296 16.32 -15.96 -3.80
C ARG A 296 15.58 -17.25 -3.40
N THR A 297 15.46 -17.53 -2.11
CA THR A 297 14.73 -18.69 -1.59
C THR A 297 13.24 -18.40 -1.44
N ALA A 298 12.89 -17.21 -0.92
CA ALA A 298 11.51 -16.80 -0.69
C ALA A 298 10.74 -16.57 -2.00
N LEU A 299 11.40 -16.00 -3.02
CA LEU A 299 10.82 -15.66 -4.33
C LEU A 299 11.78 -16.04 -5.47
N PRO A 300 11.99 -17.34 -5.75
CA PRO A 300 12.93 -17.78 -6.78
C PRO A 300 12.50 -17.44 -8.21
N GLY A 301 11.22 -17.12 -8.41
CA GLY A 301 10.65 -16.77 -9.72
C GLY A 301 10.96 -15.36 -10.23
N ILE A 302 11.65 -14.51 -9.45
CA ILE A 302 11.98 -13.14 -9.88
C ILE A 302 12.99 -13.20 -11.04
N PRO A 303 12.66 -12.69 -12.24
CA PRO A 303 13.57 -12.68 -13.37
C PRO A 303 14.75 -11.73 -13.19
N THR A 304 15.74 -11.83 -14.07
CA THR A 304 16.90 -10.93 -14.14
C THR A 304 16.80 -9.91 -15.27
N GLN A 305 15.80 -10.04 -16.15
CA GLN A 305 15.55 -9.16 -17.27
C GLN A 305 14.45 -8.14 -16.92
N ALA A 306 14.49 -6.95 -17.52
CA ALA A 306 13.49 -5.90 -17.34
C ALA A 306 12.17 -6.24 -18.07
N ARG A 307 11.48 -7.25 -17.55
CA ARG A 307 10.22 -7.78 -18.05
C ARG A 307 9.19 -7.58 -16.94
N PRO A 308 8.07 -6.87 -17.15
CA PRO A 308 7.07 -6.68 -16.09
C PRO A 308 6.07 -7.84 -16.00
N ASP A 309 5.97 -8.68 -17.03
CA ASP A 309 4.95 -9.73 -17.19
C ASP A 309 5.08 -10.92 -16.21
N TRP A 310 6.18 -11.01 -15.46
CA TRP A 310 6.32 -12.02 -14.40
C TRP A 310 5.42 -11.74 -13.18
N LEU A 311 4.98 -10.49 -13.01
CA LEU A 311 3.99 -10.10 -12.01
C LEU A 311 2.98 -9.16 -12.68
N PRO A 312 1.90 -9.72 -13.26
CA PRO A 312 0.91 -8.92 -13.97
C PRO A 312 0.19 -7.94 -13.03
N VAL A 313 -0.22 -6.81 -13.59
CA VAL A 313 -1.04 -5.81 -12.89
C VAL A 313 -2.41 -6.38 -12.53
N GLY A 314 -2.95 -5.96 -11.39
CA GLY A 314 -4.32 -6.27 -11.01
C GLY A 314 -5.31 -5.57 -11.93
N ILE A 315 -6.41 -6.26 -12.27
CA ILE A 315 -7.46 -5.77 -13.15
C ILE A 315 -8.67 -5.41 -12.30
N VAL A 316 -9.10 -4.15 -12.37
CA VAL A 316 -10.31 -3.70 -11.69
C VAL A 316 -11.50 -3.87 -12.62
N THR A 317 -12.45 -4.71 -12.23
CA THR A 317 -13.65 -5.00 -13.03
C THR A 317 -14.80 -4.06 -12.75
N ASP A 318 -14.89 -3.54 -11.51
CA ASP A 318 -15.90 -2.58 -11.08
C ASP A 318 -15.31 -1.68 -9.98
N ARG A 319 -15.35 -0.37 -10.17
CA ARG A 319 -14.83 0.62 -9.21
C ARG A 319 -15.89 1.17 -8.25
N THR A 320 -17.16 0.80 -8.46
CA THR A 320 -18.27 1.15 -7.57
C THR A 320 -18.45 0.14 -6.45
N ASP A 321 -17.84 -1.04 -6.56
CA ASP A 321 -17.80 -2.03 -5.49
C ASP A 321 -16.59 -1.75 -4.56
N GLY A 322 -16.88 -1.55 -3.28
CA GLY A 322 -15.87 -1.21 -2.26
C GLY A 322 -14.73 -2.20 -2.13
N LYS A 323 -14.98 -3.49 -2.39
CA LYS A 323 -13.98 -4.54 -2.30
C LYS A 323 -13.25 -4.76 -3.62
N LEU A 324 -13.92 -4.65 -4.77
CA LEU A 324 -13.24 -4.78 -6.07
C LEU A 324 -12.32 -3.58 -6.35
N ALA A 325 -12.68 -2.38 -5.88
CA ALA A 325 -11.85 -1.18 -5.93
C ALA A 325 -10.51 -1.34 -5.18
N HIS A 326 -10.38 -2.31 -4.26
CA HIS A 326 -9.12 -2.64 -3.59
C HIS A 326 -7.98 -2.95 -4.56
N THR A 327 -8.30 -3.48 -5.73
CA THR A 327 -7.30 -3.85 -6.74
C THR A 327 -6.48 -2.65 -7.25
N ASP A 328 -7.05 -1.44 -7.30
CA ASP A 328 -6.27 -0.23 -7.59
C ASP A 328 -5.24 0.04 -6.48
N GLY A 329 -5.64 -0.13 -5.21
CA GLY A 329 -4.73 -0.04 -4.06
C GLY A 329 -3.69 -1.16 -4.02
N LEU A 330 -4.03 -2.37 -4.48
CA LEU A 330 -3.06 -3.45 -4.65
C LEU A 330 -1.97 -3.08 -5.65
N ASN A 331 -2.34 -2.48 -6.78
CA ASN A 331 -1.34 -2.04 -7.75
C ASN A 331 -0.42 -0.95 -7.14
N LEU A 332 -0.98 0.02 -6.40
CA LEU A 332 -0.17 1.01 -5.68
C LEU A 332 0.77 0.34 -4.69
N SER A 333 0.26 -0.60 -3.88
CA SER A 333 1.04 -1.27 -2.84
C SER A 333 2.13 -2.16 -3.38
N ARG A 334 1.84 -2.94 -4.42
CA ARG A 334 2.84 -3.69 -5.16
C ARG A 334 3.92 -2.78 -5.73
N ALA A 335 3.56 -1.63 -6.31
CA ALA A 335 4.54 -0.70 -6.87
C ALA A 335 5.58 -0.25 -5.83
N TRP A 336 5.17 0.27 -4.66
CA TRP A 336 6.15 0.72 -3.66
C TRP A 336 6.88 -0.46 -2.99
N MET A 337 6.22 -1.61 -2.81
CA MET A 337 6.87 -2.80 -2.23
C MET A 337 7.97 -3.30 -3.17
N LEU A 338 7.73 -3.32 -4.48
CA LEU A 338 8.73 -3.69 -5.49
C LEU A 338 9.89 -2.68 -5.54
N GLU A 339 9.61 -1.37 -5.43
CA GLU A 339 10.65 -0.33 -5.29
C GLU A 339 11.49 -0.54 -4.02
N GLY A 340 10.84 -0.87 -2.90
CA GLY A 340 11.50 -1.25 -1.65
C GLY A 340 12.37 -2.49 -1.83
N MET A 341 11.82 -3.60 -2.33
CA MET A 341 12.58 -4.82 -2.59
C MET A 341 13.83 -4.54 -3.45
N ALA A 342 13.69 -3.75 -4.51
CA ALA A 342 14.83 -3.35 -5.33
C ALA A 342 15.85 -2.55 -4.53
N SER A 343 15.43 -1.61 -3.67
CA SER A 343 16.35 -0.82 -2.83
C SER A 343 17.08 -1.65 -1.77
N GLY A 344 16.49 -2.75 -1.30
CA GLY A 344 17.11 -3.68 -0.36
C GLY A 344 18.20 -4.57 -0.97
N LEU A 345 18.26 -4.69 -2.29
CA LEU A 345 19.24 -5.52 -2.99
C LEU A 345 20.55 -4.75 -3.26
N PRO A 346 21.72 -5.43 -3.28
CA PRO A 346 22.96 -4.84 -3.78
C PRO A 346 22.76 -4.23 -5.17
N ALA A 347 23.42 -3.10 -5.45
CA ALA A 347 23.28 -2.38 -6.72
C ALA A 347 23.58 -3.25 -7.96
N THR A 348 24.42 -4.28 -7.81
CA THR A 348 24.81 -5.24 -8.85
C THR A 348 23.87 -6.44 -8.99
N ASP A 349 22.84 -6.57 -8.14
CA ASP A 349 21.89 -7.68 -8.22
C ASP A 349 20.98 -7.53 -9.45
N PRO A 350 21.00 -8.47 -10.41
CA PRO A 350 20.29 -8.31 -11.67
C PRO A 350 18.75 -8.35 -11.52
N ARG A 351 18.22 -8.88 -10.41
CA ARG A 351 16.77 -8.90 -10.14
C ARG A 351 16.17 -7.51 -9.99
N ARG A 352 17.00 -6.51 -9.66
CA ARG A 352 16.57 -5.10 -9.57
C ARG A 352 15.89 -4.63 -10.85
N LEU A 353 16.34 -5.08 -12.02
CA LEU A 353 15.75 -4.71 -13.31
C LEU A 353 14.30 -5.19 -13.45
N ALA A 354 14.02 -6.44 -13.09
CA ALA A 354 12.68 -7.00 -13.16
C ALA A 354 11.73 -6.38 -12.12
N LEU A 355 12.23 -6.15 -10.90
CA LEU A 355 11.48 -5.51 -9.82
C LEU A 355 11.05 -4.08 -10.20
N LEU A 356 12.00 -3.27 -10.70
CA LEU A 356 11.71 -1.88 -11.11
C LEU A 356 10.80 -1.82 -12.35
N ALA A 357 10.94 -2.75 -13.30
CA ALA A 357 10.04 -2.83 -14.45
C ALA A 357 8.60 -3.15 -14.03
N ALA A 358 8.40 -4.14 -13.15
CA ALA A 358 7.08 -4.47 -12.61
C ALA A 358 6.51 -3.32 -11.75
N ALA A 359 7.35 -2.69 -10.91
CA ALA A 359 6.94 -1.53 -10.11
C ALA A 359 6.40 -0.40 -10.99
N LYS A 360 7.10 -0.10 -12.09
CA LYS A 360 6.66 0.89 -13.06
C LYS A 360 5.32 0.50 -13.70
N ALA A 361 5.16 -0.75 -14.13
CA ALA A 361 3.91 -1.21 -14.74
C ALA A 361 2.70 -1.05 -13.79
N HIS A 362 2.85 -1.43 -12.52
CA HIS A 362 1.82 -1.23 -11.51
C HIS A 362 1.55 0.25 -11.21
N ARG A 363 2.60 1.07 -11.11
CA ARG A 363 2.50 2.53 -10.92
C ARG A 363 1.72 3.20 -12.06
N ASP A 364 2.07 2.87 -13.31
CA ASP A 364 1.50 3.50 -14.50
C ASP A 364 0.00 3.25 -14.66
N VAL A 365 -0.49 2.07 -14.24
CA VAL A 365 -1.93 1.77 -14.29
C VAL A 365 -2.70 2.35 -13.11
N ALA A 366 -2.10 2.43 -11.92
CA ALA A 366 -2.82 2.75 -10.71
C ALA A 366 -2.92 4.25 -10.41
N LEU A 367 -1.86 5.03 -10.65
CA LEU A 367 -1.87 6.47 -10.35
C LEU A 367 -2.95 7.25 -11.12
N PRO A 368 -3.20 6.98 -12.42
CA PRO A 368 -4.29 7.63 -13.13
C PRO A 368 -5.68 7.25 -12.60
N ALA A 369 -5.84 6.06 -12.01
CA ALA A 369 -7.11 5.57 -11.47
C ALA A 369 -7.52 6.23 -10.14
N VAL A 370 -6.61 6.93 -9.47
CA VAL A 370 -6.89 7.66 -8.22
C VAL A 370 -7.56 9.00 -8.55
N THR A 371 -8.84 8.95 -8.95
CA THR A 371 -9.63 10.11 -9.40
C THR A 371 -10.57 10.66 -8.33
N GLY A 372 -11.08 9.80 -7.45
CA GLY A 372 -12.15 10.15 -6.50
C GLY A 372 -13.56 10.06 -7.06
N GLU A 373 -13.73 9.52 -8.27
CA GLU A 373 -15.04 9.37 -8.91
C GLU A 373 -16.02 8.52 -8.08
N HIS A 374 -15.50 7.52 -7.36
CA HIS A 374 -16.25 6.66 -6.46
C HIS A 374 -15.71 6.79 -5.04
N TYR A 375 -16.61 6.93 -4.07
CA TYR A 375 -16.24 7.11 -2.67
C TYR A 375 -15.45 5.90 -2.14
N GLU A 376 -15.81 4.71 -2.62
CA GLU A 376 -15.21 3.40 -2.37
C GLU A 376 -13.68 3.39 -2.49
N GLY A 377 -13.14 4.09 -3.50
CA GLY A 377 -11.70 4.30 -3.65
C GLY A 377 -11.24 5.67 -3.10
N GLY A 378 -12.08 6.69 -3.24
CA GLY A 378 -11.73 8.08 -2.95
C GLY A 378 -11.30 8.35 -1.51
N HIS A 379 -11.85 7.62 -0.53
CA HIS A 379 -11.53 7.84 0.88
C HIS A 379 -10.14 7.35 1.33
N TRP A 380 -9.45 6.51 0.53
CA TRP A 380 -8.18 5.91 0.95
C TRP A 380 -7.11 5.79 -0.13
N LEU A 381 -7.45 5.63 -1.42
CA LEU A 381 -6.47 5.42 -2.50
C LEU A 381 -5.47 6.58 -2.62
N GLY A 382 -5.88 7.81 -2.31
CA GLY A 382 -4.97 8.96 -2.24
C GLY A 382 -3.82 8.75 -1.27
N THR A 383 -4.04 8.03 -0.17
CA THR A 383 -3.01 7.71 0.83
C THR A 383 -1.96 6.78 0.24
N PHE A 384 -2.40 5.72 -0.42
CA PHE A 384 -1.52 4.74 -1.06
C PHE A 384 -0.74 5.37 -2.22
N ALA A 385 -1.38 6.24 -3.00
CA ALA A 385 -0.73 7.01 -4.04
C ALA A 385 0.33 7.96 -3.47
N THR A 386 -0.01 8.72 -2.42
CA THR A 386 0.95 9.57 -1.71
C THR A 386 2.12 8.76 -1.16
N TYR A 387 1.89 7.58 -0.58
CA TYR A 387 2.94 6.68 -0.09
C TYR A 387 3.94 6.33 -1.21
N LEU A 388 3.43 5.92 -2.38
CA LEU A 388 4.24 5.61 -3.56
C LEU A 388 5.01 6.83 -4.10
N VAL A 389 4.31 7.91 -4.43
CA VAL A 389 4.92 9.04 -5.17
C VAL A 389 5.91 9.85 -4.34
N THR A 390 5.77 9.81 -3.02
CA THR A 390 6.71 10.45 -2.08
C THR A 390 7.75 9.48 -1.53
N GLN A 391 7.78 8.23 -2.02
CA GLN A 391 8.76 7.22 -1.63
C GLN A 391 8.80 6.95 -0.12
N ARG A 392 7.64 6.91 0.55
CA ARG A 392 7.59 6.60 1.99
C ARG A 392 8.18 5.21 2.26
N GLY A 393 8.97 5.08 3.33
CA GLY A 393 9.62 3.83 3.70
C GLY A 393 10.87 3.49 2.88
N LEU A 394 11.30 4.38 1.98
CA LEU A 394 12.64 4.38 1.40
C LEU A 394 13.49 5.43 2.12
N HIS A 395 14.69 5.06 2.54
CA HIS A 395 15.64 6.01 3.13
C HIS A 395 16.56 6.55 2.03
N PRO A 396 16.77 7.89 1.93
CA PRO A 396 17.78 8.43 1.03
C PRO A 396 19.16 7.99 1.55
N GLY A 397 19.86 7.12 0.84
CA GLY A 397 21.23 6.72 1.21
C GLY A 397 21.67 5.27 0.99
N HIS A 398 20.95 4.49 0.18
CA HIS A 398 21.45 3.17 -0.28
C HIS A 398 21.61 3.13 -1.80
#